data_AF-A0A4R4N072-F1
#
_entry.id   AF-A0A4R4N072-F1
#
_cell.length_a   1.000
_cell.length_b   1.000
_cell.length_c   1.000
_cell.angle_alpha   90.00
_cell.angle_beta   90.00
_cell.angle_gamma   90.00
#
_symmetry.space_group_name_H-M   'P 1'
#
loop_
_entity.id
_entity.type
_entity.pdbx_description
1 polymer ?
#
loop_
_entity_poly.entity_id
_entity_poly.type
_entity_poly.pdbx_seq_one_letter_code
_entity_poly.pdbx_strand_id
1 'polypeptide(L)'
;MNQTAERMSDIREIVAEVLELSPEEISESGDFIEEYGADSMSAIEILAGLDRHFDIEIPQEHLAQMRNLREVYAVVAREASWEV
;
A
#
# COMPACT_ATOMS: atom_id res chain seq x y z
N MET A 1 10.26 -16.70 -10.71
CA MET A 1 9.74 -16.33 -9.39
C MET A 1 9.09 -14.97 -9.55
N ASN A 2 7.78 -14.88 -9.32
CA ASN A 2 6.99 -13.70 -9.68
C ASN A 2 7.04 -12.69 -8.52
N GLN A 3 8.13 -11.91 -8.47
CA GLN A 3 8.42 -10.96 -7.38
C GLN A 3 7.28 -9.95 -7.17
N THR A 4 6.52 -9.62 -8.22
CA THR A 4 5.34 -8.76 -8.15
C THR A 4 4.24 -9.31 -7.23
N ALA A 5 3.96 -10.62 -7.31
CA ALA A 5 2.89 -11.22 -6.51
C ALA A 5 3.24 -11.26 -5.02
N GLU A 6 4.51 -11.54 -4.70
CA GLU A 6 5.03 -11.50 -3.33
C GLU A 6 4.95 -10.07 -2.76
N ARG A 7 5.47 -9.08 -3.50
CA ARG A 7 5.41 -7.66 -3.09
C ARG A 7 3.98 -7.15 -2.91
N MET A 8 3.04 -7.53 -3.79
CA MET A 8 1.63 -7.18 -3.61
C MET A 8 1.03 -7.83 -2.36
N SER A 9 1.45 -9.05 -2.02
CA SER A 9 1.03 -9.70 -0.80
C SER A 9 1.56 -8.97 0.43
N ASP A 10 2.85 -8.60 0.44
CA ASP A 10 3.47 -7.85 1.53
C ASP A 10 2.77 -6.50 1.75
N ILE A 11 2.51 -5.74 0.67
CA ILE A 11 1.78 -4.47 0.74
C ILE A 11 0.37 -4.70 1.30
N ARG A 12 -0.33 -5.75 0.84
CA ARG A 12 -1.66 -6.09 1.33
C ARG A 12 -1.66 -6.40 2.81
N GLU A 13 -0.68 -7.13 3.32
CA GLU A 13 -0.57 -7.42 4.75
C GLU A 13 -0.37 -6.15 5.57
N ILE A 14 0.50 -5.24 5.12
CA ILE A 14 0.74 -3.95 5.78
C ILE A 14 -0.55 -3.11 5.82
N VAL A 15 -1.27 -3.02 4.69
CA VAL A 15 -2.53 -2.26 4.63
C VAL A 15 -3.60 -2.92 5.51
N ALA A 16 -3.70 -4.25 5.50
CA ALA A 16 -4.63 -5.00 6.33
C ALA A 16 -4.40 -4.79 7.82
N GLU A 17 -3.13 -4.80 8.25
CA GLU A 17 -2.76 -4.53 9.64
C GLU A 17 -3.17 -3.12 10.08
N VAL A 18 -2.92 -2.10 9.25
CA VAL A 18 -3.27 -0.70 9.57
C VAL A 18 -4.78 -0.46 9.57
N LEU A 19 -5.50 -1.06 8.62
CA LEU A 19 -6.96 -0.92 8.55
C LEU A 19 -7.71 -1.84 9.51
N GLU A 20 -7.00 -2.68 10.27
CA GLU A 20 -7.57 -3.71 11.15
C GLU A 20 -8.55 -4.64 10.41
N LEU A 21 -8.23 -4.95 9.14
CA LEU A 21 -9.03 -5.79 8.25
C LEU A 21 -8.27 -7.08 7.92
N SER A 22 -8.99 -8.08 7.40
CA SER A 22 -8.34 -9.28 6.88
C SER A 22 -7.75 -9.01 5.49
N PRO A 23 -6.56 -9.53 5.14
CA PRO A 23 -5.96 -9.33 3.82
C PRO A 23 -6.86 -9.84 2.67
N GLU A 24 -7.67 -10.86 2.94
CA GLU A 24 -8.68 -11.40 2.01
C GLU A 24 -9.86 -10.44 1.75
N GLU A 25 -10.14 -9.50 2.65
CA GLU A 25 -11.18 -8.49 2.48
C GLU A 25 -10.70 -7.32 1.61
N ILE A 26 -9.38 -7.15 1.46
CA ILE A 26 -8.77 -6.06 0.69
C ILE A 26 -8.59 -6.44 -0.78
N SER A 27 -9.44 -5.83 -1.59
CA SER A 27 -9.44 -5.91 -3.04
C SER A 27 -8.31 -5.06 -3.64
N GLU A 28 -7.76 -5.52 -4.76
CA GLU A 28 -6.66 -4.83 -5.45
C GLU A 28 -7.04 -3.43 -5.96
N SER A 29 -8.32 -3.25 -6.26
CA SER A 29 -8.90 -2.03 -6.84
C SER A 29 -9.86 -1.30 -5.89
N GLY A 30 -10.08 -1.84 -4.69
CA GLY A 30 -11.03 -1.27 -3.74
C GLY A 30 -10.46 0.01 -3.12
N ASP A 31 -11.27 1.06 -3.05
CA ASP A 31 -10.82 2.35 -2.52
C ASP A 31 -10.73 2.29 -0.98
N PHE A 32 -9.55 2.56 -0.43
CA PHE A 32 -9.28 2.55 0.99
C PHE A 32 -10.19 3.49 1.77
N ILE A 33 -10.47 4.67 1.24
CA ILE A 33 -11.28 5.67 1.93
C ILE A 33 -12.76 5.38 1.73
N GLU A 34 -13.20 5.17 0.50
CA GLU A 34 -14.63 5.03 0.17
C GLU A 34 -15.20 3.66 0.52
N GLU A 35 -14.44 2.57 0.35
CA GLU A 35 -14.91 1.21 0.63
C GLU A 35 -14.50 0.71 2.02
N TYR A 36 -13.25 0.97 2.41
CA TYR A 36 -12.69 0.45 3.67
C TYR A 36 -12.70 1.47 4.82
N GLY A 37 -13.12 2.71 4.56
CA GLY A 37 -13.24 3.74 5.59
C GLY A 37 -11.91 4.24 6.15
N ALA A 38 -10.81 4.03 5.44
CA ALA A 38 -9.50 4.53 5.81
C ALA A 38 -9.52 6.07 5.92
N ASP A 39 -8.91 6.58 6.97
CA ASP A 39 -8.76 8.02 7.15
C ASP A 39 -7.33 8.48 6.83
N SER A 40 -7.10 9.79 6.90
CA SER A 40 -5.80 10.38 6.61
C SER A 40 -4.68 9.85 7.51
N MET A 41 -5.00 9.40 8.73
CA MET A 41 -4.03 8.85 9.67
C MET A 41 -3.64 7.44 9.24
N SER A 42 -4.61 6.59 8.87
CA SER A 42 -4.35 5.26 8.32
C SER A 42 -3.45 5.33 7.08
N ALA A 43 -3.68 6.30 6.19
CA ALA A 43 -2.84 6.48 5.01
C ALA A 43 -1.37 6.82 5.37
N ILE A 44 -1.16 7.66 6.38
CA ILE A 44 0.19 8.00 6.88
C ILE A 44 0.85 6.77 7.53
N GLU A 45 0.10 5.96 8.27
CA GLU A 45 0.60 4.73 8.90
C GLU A 45 0.96 3.67 7.86
N ILE A 46 0.14 3.48 6.83
CA ILE A 46 0.44 2.61 5.69
C ILE A 46 1.76 3.03 5.06
N LEU A 47 1.92 4.31 4.73
CA LEU A 47 3.16 4.82 4.14
C LEU A 47 4.36 4.58 5.05
N ALA A 48 4.24 4.88 6.35
CA ALA A 48 5.32 4.62 7.30
C ALA A 48 5.65 3.13 7.44
N GLY A 49 4.67 2.24 7.31
CA GLY A 49 4.85 0.79 7.27
C GLY A 49 5.61 0.34 6.03
N LEU A 50 5.22 0.86 4.85
CA LEU A 50 5.86 0.58 3.56
C LEU A 50 7.31 1.06 3.53
N ASP A 51 7.57 2.30 3.97
CA ASP A 51 8.91 2.88 4.04
C ASP A 51 9.86 2.00 4.85
N ARG A 52 9.40 1.54 6.03
CA ARG A 52 10.20 0.67 6.91
C ARG A 52 10.35 -0.74 6.36
N HIS A 53 9.30 -1.31 5.76
CA HIS A 53 9.32 -2.68 5.28
C HIS A 53 10.23 -2.84 4.05
N PHE A 54 10.17 -1.88 3.13
CA PHE A 54 10.93 -1.92 1.88
C PHE A 54 12.22 -1.09 1.92
N ASP A 55 12.52 -0.43 3.05
CA ASP A 55 13.68 0.46 3.23
C ASP A 55 13.75 1.56 2.16
N ILE A 56 12.59 2.21 1.95
CA ILE A 56 12.40 3.30 0.98
C ILE A 56 11.88 4.56 1.69
N GLU A 57 11.90 5.68 0.97
CA GLU A 57 11.33 6.95 1.43
C GLU A 57 10.28 7.40 0.42
N ILE A 58 9.00 7.25 0.73
CA ILE A 58 7.92 7.69 -0.14
C ILE A 58 7.46 9.10 0.25
N PRO A 59 7.50 10.07 -0.68
CA PRO A 59 6.97 11.41 -0.43
C PRO A 59 5.47 11.41 -0.10
N GLN A 60 5.08 12.18 0.91
CA GLN A 60 3.68 12.29 1.33
C GLN A 60 2.74 12.82 0.23
N GLU A 61 3.26 13.52 -0.78
CA GLU A 61 2.46 13.95 -1.94
C GLU A 61 1.83 12.78 -2.70
N HIS A 62 2.45 11.59 -2.64
CA HIS A 62 1.92 10.39 -3.27
C HIS A 62 0.79 9.73 -2.48
N LEU A 63 0.58 10.08 -1.21
CA LEU A 63 -0.53 9.53 -0.41
C LEU A 63 -1.89 9.76 -1.08
N ALA A 64 -2.09 10.90 -1.73
CA ALA A 64 -3.34 11.21 -2.43
C ALA A 64 -3.64 10.25 -3.60
N GLN A 65 -2.59 9.60 -4.13
CA GLN A 65 -2.67 8.60 -5.20
C GLN A 65 -2.78 7.17 -4.63
N MET A 66 -2.40 6.92 -3.37
CA MET A 66 -2.46 5.62 -2.72
C MET A 66 -3.89 5.26 -2.26
N ARG A 67 -4.83 5.20 -3.20
CA ARG A 67 -6.23 4.94 -2.87
C ARG A 67 -6.60 3.47 -2.87
N ASN A 68 -5.81 2.63 -3.51
CA ASN A 68 -6.02 1.19 -3.57
C ASN A 68 -4.68 0.47 -3.64
N LEU A 69 -4.70 -0.85 -3.47
CA LEU A 69 -3.49 -1.68 -3.44
C LEU A 69 -2.65 -1.55 -4.72
N ARG A 70 -3.30 -1.46 -5.88
CA ARG A 70 -2.60 -1.33 -7.17
C ARG A 70 -1.84 -0.02 -7.27
N GLU A 71 -2.44 1.09 -6.85
CA GLU A 71 -1.79 2.40 -6.87
C GLU A 71 -0.67 2.48 -5.84
N VAL A 72 -0.86 1.91 -4.65
CA VAL A 72 0.22 1.77 -3.65
C VAL A 72 1.40 1.01 -4.25
N TYR A 73 1.15 -0.16 -4.85
CA TYR A 73 2.20 -0.94 -5.50
C TYR A 73 2.91 -0.13 -6.58
N ALA A 74 2.19 0.63 -7.41
CA ALA A 74 2.78 1.44 -8.46
C ALA A 74 3.71 2.54 -7.90
N VAL A 75 3.32 3.19 -6.81
CA VAL A 75 4.15 4.21 -6.14
C VAL A 75 5.39 3.55 -5.52
N VAL A 76 5.19 2.50 -4.72
CA VAL A 76 6.27 1.77 -4.05
C VAL A 76 7.26 1.23 -5.09
N ALA A 77 6.75 0.64 -6.18
CA ALA A 77 7.58 0.11 -7.25
C ALA A 77 8.44 1.19 -7.91
N ARG A 78 7.89 2.38 -8.11
CA ARG A 78 8.62 3.51 -8.68
C ARG A 78 9.73 3.99 -7.76
N GLU A 79 9.46 4.18 -6.47
CA GLU A 79 10.45 4.66 -5.51
C GLU A 79 11.51 3.60 -5.20
N ALA A 80 11.09 2.33 -5.08
CA ALA A 80 11.98 1.19 -4.89
C ALA A 80 12.72 0.76 -6.18
N SER A 81 12.53 1.49 -7.29
CA SER A 81 13.12 1.17 -8.61
C SER A 81 12.86 -0.27 -9.07
N TRP A 82 11.70 -0.81 -8.74
CA TRP A 82 11.22 -2.08 -9.25
C TRP A 82 10.86 -1.94 -10.74
N GLU A 83 11.29 -2.87 -11.58
CA GLU A 83 10.85 -2.92 -12.97
C GLU A 83 9.32 -3.14 -12.99
N VAL A 84 8.57 -2.13 -13.45
CA VAL A 84 7.11 -2.11 -13.58
C VAL A 84 6.63 -2.55 -14.96
#